data_AF-A0AAD2CRZ2-F1
#
_entry.id   AF-A0AAD2CRZ2-F1
#
_cell.length_a   1.000
_cell.length_b   1.000
_cell.length_c   1.000
_cell.angle_alpha   90.00
_cell.angle_beta   90.00
_cell.angle_gamma   90.00
#
_symmetry.space_group_name_H-M   'P 1'
#
loop_
_entity.id
_entity.type
_entity.pdbx_description
1 polymer ?
#
loop_
_entity_poly.entity_id
_entity_poly.type
_entity_poly.pdbx_seq_one_letter_code
_entity_poly.pdbx_strand_id
1 'polypeptide(L)'
;MKGTKNDNDWRFYHDALTLMTSADLIDYMKAKAIYHRWILPPGQGLFEDDTALRNFRGRPPGDSPELMPWDNNLNQDAHVSVERHVGITSVYEKGDPRKFSKSTPNEGARAYKRVLHPTEGVAPTPKRIVQDCMLWLQALEEIRKSKGTLNDFAKRRGTRGEFSAEERAEMIRTGSRQRGGRREKGSGFRKCLVLHHDAKPAAKIKIEEASKTCEQQRLPGVDSETQVPIQHN
;
A
#
# COMPACT_ATOMS: atom_id res chain seq x y z
N MET A 1 22.44 24.11 -22.46
CA MET A 1 23.65 23.74 -21.69
C MET A 1 24.84 23.74 -22.65
N LYS A 2 25.34 24.93 -23.04
CA LYS A 2 26.41 25.01 -24.04
C LYS A 2 27.72 24.40 -23.53
N GLY A 3 28.28 23.47 -24.29
CA GLY A 3 29.58 22.83 -24.01
C GLY A 3 29.56 21.58 -23.11
N THR A 4 28.37 21.01 -22.82
CA THR A 4 28.28 19.70 -22.13
C THR A 4 28.25 18.55 -23.12
N LYS A 5 28.56 17.32 -22.69
CA LYS A 5 28.46 16.10 -23.52
C LYS A 5 27.09 15.93 -24.19
N ASN A 6 26.06 16.51 -23.59
CA ASN A 6 24.67 16.42 -24.03
C ASN A 6 24.16 17.75 -24.62
N ASP A 7 25.03 18.67 -25.04
CA ASP A 7 24.61 20.00 -25.58
C ASP A 7 23.69 19.88 -26.81
N ASN A 8 23.87 18.80 -27.58
CA ASN A 8 23.05 18.47 -28.74
C ASN A 8 22.04 17.33 -28.46
N ASP A 9 21.96 16.83 -27.23
CA ASP A 9 21.06 15.74 -26.84
C ASP A 9 19.87 16.29 -26.05
N TRP A 10 18.66 15.87 -26.45
CA TRP A 10 17.44 16.18 -25.71
C TRP A 10 17.27 15.16 -24.59
N ARG A 11 17.42 15.60 -23.33
CA ARG A 11 17.11 14.79 -22.15
C ARG A 11 16.02 15.44 -21.33
N PHE A 12 15.04 14.64 -20.94
CA PHE A 12 13.99 15.05 -20.01
C PHE A 12 14.33 14.51 -18.62
N TYR A 13 14.14 15.34 -17.60
CA TYR A 13 14.19 14.89 -16.22
C TYR A 13 12.84 14.24 -15.90
N HIS A 14 12.84 12.96 -15.48
CA HIS A 14 11.61 12.19 -15.22
C HIS A 14 10.67 12.87 -14.20
N ASP A 15 11.23 13.65 -13.28
CA ASP A 15 10.48 14.35 -12.21
C ASP A 15 10.07 15.79 -12.58
N ALA A 16 10.25 16.20 -13.85
CA ALA A 16 9.82 17.51 -14.35
C ALA A 16 8.42 17.47 -15.01
N LEU A 17 7.65 16.39 -14.81
CA LEU A 17 6.28 16.24 -15.33
C LEU A 17 5.33 17.38 -14.90
N THR A 18 5.60 18.06 -13.79
CA THR A 18 4.84 19.24 -13.36
C THR A 18 5.17 20.49 -14.18
N LEU A 19 6.41 20.63 -14.66
CA LEU A 19 6.78 21.69 -15.60
C LEU A 19 6.20 21.40 -16.99
N MET A 20 6.02 20.12 -17.32
CA MET A 20 5.46 19.65 -18.59
C MET A 20 4.01 20.08 -18.86
N THR A 21 3.24 20.40 -17.81
CA THR A 21 1.87 20.92 -17.90
C THR A 21 1.78 22.43 -17.61
N SER A 22 2.89 23.11 -17.34
CA SER A 22 2.90 24.55 -17.09
C SER A 22 2.51 25.33 -18.36
N ALA A 23 1.73 26.40 -18.20
CA ALA A 23 1.32 27.27 -19.30
C ALA A 23 2.54 27.83 -20.06
N ASP A 24 3.56 28.26 -19.32
CA ASP A 24 4.80 28.83 -19.87
C ASP A 24 5.54 27.85 -20.79
N LEU A 25 5.59 26.55 -20.43
CA LEU A 25 6.22 25.56 -21.28
C LEU A 25 5.38 25.27 -22.52
N ILE A 26 4.06 25.22 -22.40
CA ILE A 26 3.15 25.05 -23.54
C ILE A 26 3.36 26.19 -24.55
N ASP A 27 3.42 27.43 -24.07
CA ASP A 27 3.64 28.60 -24.91
C ASP A 27 5.03 28.59 -25.55
N TYR A 28 6.07 28.23 -24.80
CA TYR A 28 7.42 28.04 -25.34
C TYR A 28 7.44 26.99 -26.47
N MET A 29 6.77 25.87 -26.30
CA MET A 29 6.74 24.79 -27.29
C MET A 29 5.94 25.15 -28.54
N LYS A 30 4.82 25.87 -28.38
CA LYS A 30 4.05 26.43 -29.50
C LYS A 30 4.91 27.42 -30.28
N ALA A 31 5.62 28.31 -29.59
CA ALA A 31 6.55 29.28 -30.20
C ALA A 31 7.70 28.60 -30.96
N LYS A 32 8.16 27.43 -30.50
CA LYS A 32 9.19 26.63 -31.18
C LYS A 32 8.64 25.69 -32.25
N ALA A 33 7.32 25.69 -32.51
CA ALA A 33 6.63 24.79 -33.44
C ALA A 33 6.90 23.29 -33.19
N ILE A 34 7.32 22.90 -31.99
CA ILE A 34 7.59 21.51 -31.61
C ILE A 34 6.44 20.87 -30.84
N TYR A 35 5.41 21.66 -30.52
CA TYR A 35 4.26 21.23 -29.74
C TYR A 35 3.53 20.01 -30.32
N HIS A 36 3.40 19.93 -31.64
CA HIS A 36 2.76 18.81 -32.33
C HIS A 36 3.53 17.48 -32.23
N ARG A 37 4.82 17.51 -31.87
CA ARG A 37 5.66 16.30 -31.71
C ARG A 37 5.52 15.69 -30.33
N TRP A 38 4.82 16.36 -29.44
CA TRP A 38 4.64 15.95 -28.07
C TRP A 38 3.49 14.93 -28.00
N ILE A 39 3.73 13.77 -27.38
CA ILE A 39 2.68 12.83 -26.99
C ILE A 39 1.93 13.49 -25.84
N LEU A 40 0.86 14.23 -26.16
CA LEU A 40 0.17 15.14 -25.24
C LEU A 40 -0.05 14.43 -23.90
N PRO A 41 0.42 15.00 -22.77
CA PRO A 41 0.03 14.47 -21.49
C PRO A 41 -1.50 14.63 -21.47
N PRO A 42 -2.19 13.62 -20.97
CA PRO A 42 -3.63 13.61 -20.94
C PRO A 42 -4.07 14.74 -20.01
N GLY A 43 -4.58 15.79 -20.63
CA GLY A 43 -4.89 17.08 -20.00
C GLY A 43 -5.41 18.10 -21.00
N GLN A 44 -5.68 17.67 -22.24
CA GLN A 44 -6.16 18.51 -23.34
C GLN A 44 -7.38 17.88 -24.02
N GLY A 45 -8.43 17.59 -23.25
CA GLY A 45 -9.66 17.05 -23.83
C GLY A 45 -9.68 15.53 -24.03
N LEU A 46 -8.66 14.78 -23.60
CA LEU A 46 -8.64 13.33 -23.78
C LEU A 46 -9.84 12.71 -23.00
N PHE A 47 -10.77 12.14 -23.76
CA PHE A 47 -12.05 11.58 -23.29
C PHE A 47 -13.05 12.57 -22.67
N GLU A 48 -12.88 13.89 -22.85
CA GLU A 48 -13.82 14.88 -22.30
C GLU A 48 -15.23 14.78 -22.90
N ASP A 49 -15.32 14.44 -24.18
CA ASP A 49 -16.59 14.32 -24.90
C ASP A 49 -17.29 12.96 -24.67
N ASP A 50 -16.57 11.98 -24.11
CA ASP A 50 -17.09 10.64 -23.88
C ASP A 50 -17.65 10.54 -22.44
N THR A 51 -18.97 10.36 -22.34
CA THR A 51 -19.67 10.21 -21.06
C THR A 51 -19.46 8.84 -20.43
N ALA A 52 -19.20 7.81 -21.23
CA ALA A 52 -18.90 6.45 -20.77
C ALA A 52 -17.47 6.35 -20.21
N LEU A 53 -16.54 7.16 -20.71
CA LEU A 53 -15.14 7.19 -20.27
C LEU A 53 -14.82 8.31 -19.25
N ARG A 54 -15.83 8.78 -18.51
CA ARG A 54 -15.69 9.85 -17.50
C ARG A 54 -14.50 9.65 -16.55
N ASN A 55 -14.22 8.41 -16.15
CA ASN A 55 -13.15 8.09 -15.19
C ASN A 55 -11.73 8.22 -15.77
N PHE A 56 -11.59 8.32 -17.10
CA PHE A 56 -10.32 8.44 -17.80
C PHE A 56 -10.09 9.85 -18.36
N ARG A 57 -11.02 10.79 -18.14
CA ARG A 57 -10.89 12.18 -18.58
C ARG A 57 -9.57 12.80 -18.12
N GLY A 58 -8.79 13.30 -19.06
CA GLY A 58 -7.48 13.88 -18.77
C GLY A 58 -6.53 12.90 -18.08
N ARG A 59 -6.67 11.57 -18.31
CA ARG A 59 -5.72 10.55 -17.84
C ARG A 59 -5.29 9.62 -18.96
N PRO A 60 -4.05 9.09 -18.94
CA PRO A 60 -3.59 8.26 -20.04
C PRO A 60 -4.27 6.90 -19.87
N PRO A 61 -4.84 6.33 -20.94
CA PRO A 61 -5.32 4.97 -20.88
C PRO A 61 -4.12 4.04 -20.63
N GLY A 62 -4.14 3.28 -19.54
CA GLY A 62 -3.07 2.33 -19.19
C GLY A 62 -2.40 2.53 -17.83
N ASP A 63 -2.62 3.67 -17.14
CA ASP A 63 -2.16 3.86 -15.75
C ASP A 63 -3.15 3.21 -14.76
N SER A 64 -3.25 1.89 -14.85
CA SER A 64 -4.12 1.08 -14.00
C SER A 64 -3.31 0.51 -12.85
N PRO A 65 -3.71 0.72 -11.58
CA PRO A 65 -3.03 0.12 -10.43
C PRO A 65 -2.82 -1.39 -10.59
N GLU A 66 -3.77 -2.09 -11.21
CA GLU A 66 -3.71 -3.53 -11.45
C GLU A 66 -2.60 -3.95 -12.41
N LEU A 67 -2.12 -3.03 -13.24
CA LEU A 67 -0.97 -3.22 -14.12
C LEU A 67 0.36 -2.90 -13.43
N MET A 68 0.30 -2.36 -12.21
CA MET A 68 1.45 -1.95 -11.40
C MET A 68 1.42 -2.70 -10.06
N PRO A 69 1.96 -3.94 -9.99
CA PRO A 69 1.94 -4.75 -8.77
C PRO A 69 2.45 -4.03 -7.52
N TRP A 70 3.43 -3.16 -7.72
CA TRP A 70 3.98 -2.32 -6.66
C TRP A 70 2.92 -1.39 -6.05
N ASP A 71 2.26 -0.61 -6.90
CA ASP A 71 1.28 0.40 -6.49
C ASP A 71 -0.05 -0.20 -6.05
N ASN A 72 -0.42 -1.38 -6.58
CA ASN A 72 -1.67 -2.04 -6.22
C ASN A 72 -1.65 -2.59 -4.79
N ASN A 73 -0.62 -3.37 -4.46
CA ASN A 73 -0.62 -4.22 -3.27
C ASN A 73 0.72 -4.23 -2.52
N LEU A 74 1.85 -4.33 -3.22
CA LEU A 74 3.14 -4.60 -2.58
C LEU A 74 3.66 -3.43 -1.74
N ASN A 75 3.31 -2.19 -2.08
CA ASN A 75 3.67 -1.02 -1.28
C ASN A 75 3.02 -1.07 0.12
N GLN A 76 1.79 -1.59 0.21
CA GLN A 76 1.13 -1.81 1.51
C GLN A 76 1.85 -2.86 2.36
N ASP A 77 2.38 -3.92 1.74
CA ASP A 77 3.18 -4.92 2.44
C ASP A 77 4.46 -4.30 3.03
N ALA A 78 5.11 -3.39 2.29
CA ALA A 78 6.26 -2.62 2.78
C ALA A 78 5.88 -1.70 3.94
N HIS A 79 4.78 -0.94 3.82
CA HIS A 79 4.27 -0.06 4.87
C HIS A 79 3.99 -0.80 6.18
N VAL A 80 3.22 -1.90 6.10
CA VAL A 80 2.88 -2.73 7.26
C VAL A 80 4.13 -3.34 7.89
N SER A 81 5.09 -3.76 7.07
CA SER A 81 6.37 -4.27 7.55
C SER A 81 7.14 -3.19 8.31
N VAL A 82 7.32 -1.99 7.75
CA VAL A 82 8.01 -0.88 8.43
C VAL A 82 7.33 -0.53 9.76
N GLU A 83 5.99 -0.40 9.78
CA GLU A 83 5.25 -0.08 10.99
C GLU A 83 5.44 -1.12 12.09
N ARG A 84 5.44 -2.40 11.71
CA ARG A 84 5.74 -3.48 12.64
C ARG A 84 7.16 -3.38 13.18
N HIS A 85 8.15 -3.13 12.33
CA HIS A 85 9.55 -3.04 12.76
C HIS A 85 9.78 -1.84 13.70
N VAL A 86 9.13 -0.70 13.43
CA VAL A 86 9.13 0.45 14.35
C VAL A 86 8.50 0.07 15.69
N GLY A 87 7.35 -0.61 15.66
CA GLY A 87 6.67 -1.07 16.87
C GLY A 87 7.50 -2.07 17.68
N ILE A 88 8.18 -3.01 17.03
CA ILE A 88 9.01 -4.03 17.70
C ILE A 88 10.27 -3.41 18.29
N THR A 89 10.98 -2.60 17.51
CA THR A 89 12.27 -2.00 17.92
C THR A 89 12.12 -0.77 18.80
N SER A 90 10.90 -0.49 19.28
CA SER A 90 10.65 0.61 20.22
C SER A 90 11.40 0.47 21.55
N VAL A 91 11.82 -0.76 21.91
CA VAL A 91 12.61 -1.06 23.11
C VAL A 91 14.03 -0.52 23.06
N TYR A 92 14.56 -0.25 21.86
CA TYR A 92 15.90 0.30 21.71
C TYR A 92 15.90 1.81 21.99
N GLU A 93 17.02 2.31 22.48
CA GLU A 93 17.22 3.74 22.70
C GLU A 93 17.26 4.53 21.39
N LYS A 94 17.01 5.84 21.49
CA LYS A 94 17.13 6.74 20.34
C LYS A 94 18.60 6.79 19.89
N GLY A 95 18.85 6.47 18.62
CA GLY A 95 20.20 6.43 18.05
C GLY A 95 20.79 5.02 17.87
N ASP A 96 20.16 3.98 18.43
CA ASP A 96 20.61 2.60 18.19
C ASP A 96 20.51 2.27 16.67
N PRO A 97 21.58 1.76 16.04
CA PRO A 97 21.60 1.44 14.61
C PRO A 97 20.56 0.38 14.20
N ARG A 98 20.10 -0.45 15.13
CA ARG A 98 19.11 -1.50 14.89
C ARG A 98 17.69 -0.96 14.94
N LYS A 99 17.46 0.17 15.62
CA LYS A 99 16.13 0.78 15.76
C LYS A 99 15.57 1.19 14.41
N PHE A 100 14.31 0.84 14.18
CA PHE A 100 13.52 1.37 13.08
C PHE A 100 12.74 2.57 13.58
N SER A 101 12.74 3.65 12.81
CA SER A 101 12.00 4.86 13.13
C SER A 101 11.42 5.50 11.89
N LYS A 102 10.28 6.17 12.04
CA LYS A 102 9.68 7.08 11.06
C LYS A 102 9.65 8.53 11.57
N SER A 103 10.41 8.85 12.61
CA SER A 103 10.36 10.16 13.30
C SER A 103 10.89 11.32 12.46
N THR A 104 11.77 11.04 11.50
CA THR A 104 12.29 12.03 10.53
C THR A 104 12.28 11.42 9.14
N PRO A 105 12.27 12.24 8.06
CA PRO A 105 12.32 11.72 6.69
C PRO A 105 13.52 10.79 6.43
N ASN A 106 14.70 11.12 6.98
CA ASN A 106 15.91 10.29 6.84
C ASN A 106 15.77 8.94 7.54
N GLU A 107 15.22 8.92 8.76
CA GLU A 107 14.97 7.67 9.49
C GLU A 107 13.90 6.82 8.79
N GLY A 108 12.84 7.45 8.30
CA GLY A 108 11.82 6.79 7.50
C GLY A 108 12.41 6.15 6.24
N ALA A 109 13.18 6.91 5.45
CA ALA A 109 13.84 6.40 4.26
C ALA A 109 14.78 5.23 4.58
N ARG A 110 15.55 5.33 5.66
CA ARG A 110 16.41 4.24 6.15
C ARG A 110 15.60 3.00 6.54
N ALA A 111 14.46 3.16 7.20
CA ALA A 111 13.57 2.07 7.57
C ALA A 111 13.03 1.32 6.33
N TYR A 112 12.55 2.04 5.31
CA TYR A 112 12.11 1.42 4.05
C TYR A 112 13.26 0.74 3.31
N LYS A 113 14.43 1.38 3.21
CA LYS A 113 15.62 0.78 2.54
C LYS A 113 16.02 -0.55 3.18
N ARG A 114 15.94 -0.68 4.50
CA ARG A 114 16.25 -1.93 5.22
C ARG A 114 15.18 -2.99 4.97
N VAL A 115 13.90 -2.62 5.02
CA VAL A 115 12.80 -3.56 4.75
C VAL A 115 12.83 -4.09 3.32
N LEU A 116 13.18 -3.23 2.35
CA LEU A 116 13.22 -3.51 0.91
C LEU A 116 14.59 -3.98 0.41
N HIS A 117 15.57 -4.17 1.30
CA HIS A 117 16.92 -4.51 0.88
C HIS A 117 16.93 -5.82 0.06
N PRO A 118 17.60 -5.89 -1.11
CA PRO A 118 17.52 -7.07 -1.98
C PRO A 118 17.95 -8.38 -1.33
N THR A 119 18.88 -8.32 -0.38
CA THR A 119 19.43 -9.51 0.30
C THR A 119 18.97 -9.67 1.74
N GLU A 120 18.74 -8.56 2.44
CA GLU A 120 18.45 -8.55 3.89
C GLU A 120 17.01 -8.13 4.20
N GLY A 121 16.31 -7.66 3.18
CA GLY A 121 14.94 -7.21 3.25
C GLY A 121 14.00 -8.36 3.54
N VAL A 122 12.85 -7.99 4.09
CA VAL A 122 11.89 -8.94 4.64
C VAL A 122 10.48 -8.75 4.12
N ALA A 123 10.22 -7.64 3.42
CA ALA A 123 8.96 -7.40 2.75
C ALA A 123 9.15 -6.48 1.54
N PRO A 124 8.35 -6.65 0.48
CA PRO A 124 7.47 -7.80 0.25
C PRO A 124 8.28 -9.10 0.08
N THR A 125 7.70 -10.23 0.48
CA THR A 125 8.39 -11.52 0.34
C THR A 125 8.44 -11.94 -1.14
N PRO A 126 9.44 -12.75 -1.58
CA PRO A 126 9.49 -13.23 -2.95
C PRO A 126 8.20 -13.94 -3.39
N LYS A 127 7.61 -14.75 -2.50
CA LYS A 127 6.32 -15.39 -2.74
C LYS A 127 5.20 -14.39 -3.01
N ARG A 128 5.16 -13.28 -2.26
CA ARG A 128 4.15 -12.23 -2.41
C ARG A 128 4.34 -11.45 -3.72
N ILE A 129 5.58 -11.13 -4.07
CA ILE A 129 5.92 -10.50 -5.36
C ILE A 129 5.42 -11.36 -6.51
N VAL A 130 5.75 -12.66 -6.51
CA VAL A 130 5.29 -13.59 -7.57
C VAL A 130 3.76 -13.65 -7.62
N GLN A 131 3.07 -13.71 -6.47
CA GLN A 131 1.60 -13.69 -6.45
C GLN A 131 1.01 -12.45 -7.12
N ASP A 132 1.52 -11.25 -6.83
CA ASP A 132 1.01 -10.02 -7.43
C ASP A 132 1.42 -9.89 -8.92
N CYS A 133 2.59 -10.40 -9.31
CA CYS A 133 2.95 -10.52 -10.74
C CYS A 133 2.04 -11.51 -11.49
N MET A 134 1.55 -12.57 -10.84
CA MET A 134 0.57 -13.47 -11.46
C MET A 134 -0.82 -12.82 -11.58
N LEU A 135 -1.22 -11.99 -10.61
CA LEU A 135 -2.45 -11.19 -10.71
C LEU A 135 -2.39 -10.21 -11.88
N TRP A 136 -1.21 -9.65 -12.18
CA TRP A 136 -0.99 -8.83 -13.35
C TRP A 136 -1.29 -9.56 -14.67
N LEU A 137 -0.84 -10.82 -14.81
CA LEU A 137 -1.15 -11.63 -15.99
C LEU A 137 -2.65 -11.88 -16.15
N GLN A 138 -3.34 -12.15 -15.04
CA GLN A 138 -4.80 -12.29 -15.03
C GLN A 138 -5.50 -10.98 -15.42
N ALA A 139 -5.01 -9.84 -14.94
CA ALA A 139 -5.53 -8.52 -15.29
C ALA A 139 -5.42 -8.28 -16.81
N LEU A 140 -4.28 -8.61 -17.41
CA LEU A 140 -4.07 -8.48 -18.86
C LEU A 140 -5.01 -9.36 -19.67
N GLU A 141 -5.20 -10.62 -19.26
CA GLU A 141 -6.12 -11.52 -19.94
C GLU A 141 -7.56 -10.97 -19.93
N GLU A 142 -7.97 -10.40 -18.81
CA GLU A 142 -9.31 -9.86 -18.64
C GLU A 142 -9.50 -8.55 -19.37
N ILE A 143 -8.49 -7.68 -19.42
CA ILE A 143 -8.49 -6.51 -20.30
C ILE A 143 -8.62 -6.94 -21.77
N ARG A 144 -7.90 -7.99 -22.19
CA ARG A 144 -7.97 -8.53 -23.56
C ARG A 144 -9.36 -9.08 -23.87
N LYS A 145 -9.95 -9.89 -22.98
CA LYS A 145 -11.33 -10.41 -23.14
C LYS A 145 -12.36 -9.28 -23.21
N SER A 146 -12.18 -8.25 -22.38
CA SER A 146 -13.01 -7.05 -22.36
C SER A 146 -12.72 -6.09 -23.52
N LYS A 147 -11.80 -6.40 -24.44
CA LYS A 147 -11.41 -5.53 -25.56
C LYS A 147 -11.01 -4.11 -25.10
N GLY A 148 -10.37 -4.01 -23.94
CA GLY A 148 -9.94 -2.74 -23.36
C GLY A 148 -11.03 -1.93 -22.64
N THR A 149 -12.25 -2.47 -22.47
CA THR A 149 -13.30 -1.81 -21.70
C THR A 149 -13.13 -1.99 -20.19
N LEU A 150 -13.74 -1.10 -19.41
CA LEU A 150 -13.76 -1.19 -17.94
C LEU A 150 -14.39 -2.53 -17.52
N ASN A 151 -13.73 -3.28 -16.64
CA ASN A 151 -14.21 -4.55 -16.12
C ASN A 151 -14.12 -4.61 -14.59
N ASP A 152 -14.87 -5.52 -13.98
CA ASP A 152 -14.99 -5.66 -12.52
C ASP A 152 -13.79 -6.35 -11.85
N PHE A 153 -12.86 -6.89 -12.65
CA PHE A 153 -11.63 -7.51 -12.15
C PHE A 153 -10.84 -6.54 -11.26
N ALA A 154 -10.83 -5.30 -11.70
CA ALA A 154 -10.18 -4.15 -11.12
C ALA A 154 -11.28 -3.27 -10.52
N LYS A 155 -11.65 -3.45 -9.25
CA LYS A 155 -12.56 -2.50 -8.56
C LYS A 155 -11.80 -1.18 -8.35
N ARG A 156 -11.65 -0.40 -9.43
CA ARG A 156 -11.05 0.94 -9.55
C ARG A 156 -11.91 1.99 -8.85
N ARG A 157 -12.37 1.73 -7.63
CA ARG A 157 -13.29 2.63 -6.94
C ARG A 157 -12.60 3.81 -6.30
N GLY A 158 -11.25 3.87 -6.24
CA GLY A 158 -10.43 5.04 -5.81
C GLY A 158 -10.71 5.61 -4.40
N THR A 159 -11.77 5.12 -3.79
CA THR A 159 -12.28 5.25 -2.45
C THR A 159 -12.57 3.82 -2.04
N ARG A 160 -12.37 3.51 -0.76
CA ARG A 160 -12.86 2.26 -0.16
C ARG A 160 -14.37 2.23 -0.41
N GLY A 161 -14.79 1.50 -1.44
CA GLY A 161 -16.01 1.77 -2.20
C GLY A 161 -17.21 2.07 -1.31
N GLU A 162 -17.77 3.26 -1.46
CA GLU A 162 -19.17 3.45 -1.16
C GLU A 162 -19.96 2.56 -2.13
N PHE A 163 -20.47 1.46 -1.58
CA PHE A 163 -21.34 0.53 -2.30
C PHE A 163 -22.54 1.27 -2.90
N SER A 164 -23.03 0.84 -4.06
CA SER A 164 -24.29 1.33 -4.61
C SER A 164 -25.44 1.05 -3.63
N ALA A 165 -26.57 1.75 -3.76
CA ALA A 165 -27.72 1.50 -2.88
C ALA A 165 -28.19 0.03 -2.93
N GLU A 166 -28.14 -0.59 -4.11
CA GLU A 166 -28.48 -1.99 -4.34
C GLU A 166 -27.46 -2.93 -3.68
N GLU A 167 -26.16 -2.65 -3.84
CA GLU A 167 -25.09 -3.40 -3.17
C GLU A 167 -25.20 -3.27 -1.64
N ARG A 168 -25.58 -2.09 -1.11
CA ARG A 168 -25.85 -1.90 0.32
C ARG A 168 -27.05 -2.72 0.78
N ALA A 169 -28.12 -2.79 0.00
CA ALA A 169 -29.33 -3.55 0.32
C ALA A 169 -29.09 -5.06 0.29
N GLU A 170 -28.31 -5.56 -0.68
CA GLU A 170 -27.87 -6.96 -0.77
C GLU A 170 -26.96 -7.33 0.42
N MET A 171 -26.06 -6.44 0.82
CA MET A 171 -25.16 -6.65 1.97
C MET A 171 -25.86 -6.64 3.32
N ILE A 172 -26.92 -5.83 3.46
CA ILE A 172 -27.79 -5.85 4.65
C ILE A 172 -28.56 -7.17 4.71
N ARG A 173 -29.15 -7.62 3.59
CA ARG A 173 -29.84 -8.92 3.50
C ARG A 173 -28.95 -10.10 3.85
N THR A 174 -27.70 -10.09 3.37
CA THR A 174 -26.75 -11.19 3.55
C THR A 174 -25.97 -11.12 4.87
N GLY A 175 -26.18 -10.10 5.70
CA GLY A 175 -25.52 -9.96 7.00
C GLY A 175 -24.02 -9.64 6.95
N SER A 176 -23.48 -9.26 5.79
CA SER A 176 -22.05 -9.01 5.57
C SER A 176 -21.53 -7.69 6.19
N ARG A 177 -22.41 -6.93 6.83
CA ARG A 177 -22.11 -5.63 7.49
C ARG A 177 -21.60 -5.78 8.93
N GLN A 178 -20.71 -6.72 9.21
CA GLN A 178 -19.86 -6.59 10.41
C GLN A 178 -18.66 -5.70 10.07
N ARG A 179 -18.85 -4.36 10.18
CA ARG A 179 -17.70 -3.45 10.28
C ARG A 179 -16.97 -3.77 11.59
N GLY A 180 -15.92 -4.58 11.45
CA GLY A 180 -15.25 -5.22 12.57
C GLY A 180 -15.89 -6.58 12.86
N GLY A 181 -15.53 -7.61 12.09
CA GLY A 181 -15.86 -8.98 12.46
C GLY A 181 -15.41 -9.26 13.90
N ARG A 182 -16.11 -10.18 14.60
CA ARG A 182 -15.66 -10.69 15.90
C ARG A 182 -14.17 -10.97 15.79
N ARG A 183 -13.35 -10.23 16.54
CA ARG A 183 -11.90 -10.43 16.55
C ARG A 183 -11.65 -11.74 17.26
N GLU A 184 -11.74 -12.84 16.52
CA GLU A 184 -11.17 -14.10 16.95
C GLU A 184 -9.67 -13.83 17.08
N LYS A 185 -9.18 -13.80 18.32
CA LYS A 185 -7.75 -13.88 18.58
C LYS A 185 -7.34 -15.22 17.98
N GLY A 186 -6.82 -15.17 16.75
CA GLY A 186 -6.22 -16.35 16.14
C GLY A 186 -5.23 -16.93 17.12
N SER A 187 -5.33 -18.23 17.35
CA SER A 187 -4.36 -19.00 18.12
C SER A 187 -3.02 -18.96 17.37
N GLY A 188 -2.22 -17.94 17.69
CA GLY A 188 -0.87 -17.78 17.17
C GLY A 188 -0.65 -16.48 16.41
N PHE A 189 0.54 -15.92 16.66
CA PHE A 189 1.20 -14.90 15.86
C PHE A 189 1.09 -15.28 14.37
N ARG A 190 0.34 -14.52 13.55
CA ARG A 190 0.05 -14.88 12.14
C ARG A 190 1.35 -15.12 11.34
N LYS A 191 1.32 -16.20 10.54
CA LYS A 191 2.39 -16.86 9.75
C LYS A 191 3.13 -16.03 8.66
N CYS A 192 3.30 -14.72 8.82
CA CYS A 192 4.17 -13.90 7.94
C CYS A 192 5.03 -12.95 8.78
N LEU A 193 5.87 -13.53 9.64
CA LEU A 193 6.77 -12.83 10.56
C LEU A 193 8.20 -12.92 10.09
N VAL A 194 8.45 -12.53 8.84
CA VAL A 194 9.84 -12.30 8.45
C VAL A 194 10.25 -10.98 9.10
N LEU A 195 11.05 -11.08 10.15
CA LEU A 195 11.64 -9.93 10.84
C LEU A 195 13.05 -9.73 10.31
N HIS A 196 13.39 -8.47 10.05
CA HIS A 196 14.74 -8.06 9.75
C HIS A 196 15.67 -8.48 10.89
N HIS A 197 16.91 -8.87 10.58
CA HIS A 197 17.84 -9.44 11.56
C HIS A 197 17.99 -8.55 12.80
N ASP A 198 18.10 -7.24 12.60
CA ASP A 198 18.17 -6.23 13.67
C ASP A 198 16.93 -6.11 14.57
N ALA A 199 15.75 -6.51 14.08
CA ALA A 199 14.51 -6.47 14.86
C ALA A 199 14.26 -7.77 15.64
N LYS A 200 14.96 -8.86 15.33
CA LYS A 200 14.79 -10.15 16.01
C LYS A 200 15.14 -10.09 17.50
N PRO A 201 16.23 -9.45 17.96
CA PRO A 201 16.53 -9.38 19.39
C PRO A 201 15.50 -8.55 20.16
N ALA A 202 15.05 -7.42 19.60
CA ALA A 202 13.97 -6.61 20.18
C ALA A 202 12.66 -7.40 20.33
N ALA A 203 12.31 -8.23 19.35
CA ALA A 203 11.13 -9.08 19.44
C ALA A 203 11.23 -10.08 20.61
N LYS A 204 12.40 -10.67 20.86
CA LYS A 204 12.62 -11.57 22.00
C LYS A 204 12.40 -10.85 23.34
N ILE A 205 12.98 -9.66 23.49
CA ILE A 205 12.80 -8.82 24.69
C ILE A 205 11.31 -8.57 24.94
N LYS A 206 10.56 -8.14 23.91
CA LYS A 206 9.12 -7.89 24.05
C LYS A 206 8.30 -9.13 24.41
N ILE A 207 8.69 -10.31 23.91
CA ILE A 207 8.01 -11.57 24.25
C ILE A 207 8.29 -11.93 25.72
N GLU A 208 9.53 -11.80 26.18
CA GLU A 208 9.91 -12.06 27.57
C GLU A 208 9.20 -11.11 28.55
N GLU A 209 9.15 -9.81 28.22
CA GLU A 209 8.40 -8.82 28.99
C GLU A 209 6.90 -9.15 29.06
N ALA A 210 6.29 -9.51 27.92
CA ALA A 210 4.88 -9.88 27.87
C ALA A 210 4.57 -11.16 28.68
N SER A 211 5.46 -12.16 28.65
CA SER A 211 5.33 -13.38 29.46
C SER A 211 5.35 -13.06 30.96
N LYS A 212 6.30 -12.23 31.41
CA LYS A 212 6.38 -11.80 32.82
C LYS A 212 5.13 -11.05 33.27
N THR A 213 4.60 -10.15 32.43
CA THR A 213 3.34 -9.44 32.74
C THR A 213 2.16 -10.41 32.84
N CYS A 214 2.08 -11.41 31.96
CA CYS A 214 1.00 -12.39 31.98
C CYS A 214 1.07 -13.30 33.22
N GLU A 215 2.27 -13.68 33.67
CA GLU A 215 2.49 -14.44 34.90
C GLU A 215 2.14 -13.62 36.15
N GLN A 216 2.50 -12.34 36.20
CA GLN A 216 2.13 -11.43 37.29
C GLN A 216 0.61 -11.21 37.39
N GLN A 217 -0.10 -11.18 36.25
CA GLN A 217 -1.56 -11.09 36.20
C GLN A 217 -2.27 -12.40 36.57
N ARG A 218 -1.54 -13.52 36.70
CA ARG A 218 -2.06 -14.83 37.09
C ARG A 218 -1.90 -15.15 38.58
N LEU A 219 -1.38 -14.24 39.39
CA LEU A 219 -1.29 -14.44 40.84
C LEU A 219 -2.70 -14.48 41.48
N PRO A 220 -2.93 -15.38 42.46
CA PRO A 220 -4.27 -15.81 42.87
C PRO A 220 -4.92 -14.79 43.80
N GLY A 221 -6.15 -14.40 43.47
CA GLY A 221 -6.89 -13.46 44.31
C GLY A 221 -8.28 -13.09 43.80
N VAL A 222 -8.99 -14.01 43.14
CA VAL A 222 -10.46 -14.04 43.12
C VAL A 222 -10.87 -15.50 42.91
N ASP A 223 -11.00 -16.23 44.02
CA ASP A 223 -11.76 -17.47 43.99
C ASP A 223 -13.19 -17.12 43.60
N SER A 224 -13.60 -17.59 42.42
CA SER A 224 -14.97 -17.57 41.97
C SER A 224 -15.77 -18.60 42.75
N GLU A 225 -16.10 -18.29 44.01
CA GLU A 225 -17.17 -18.96 44.74
C GLU A 225 -18.21 -17.92 45.17
N THR A 226 -19.15 -17.67 44.26
CA THR A 226 -20.50 -17.29 44.65
C THR A 226 -21.44 -18.02 43.72
N GLN A 227 -21.66 -19.31 44.00
CA GLN A 227 -22.85 -19.98 43.54
C GLN A 227 -24.04 -19.27 44.18
N VAL A 228 -24.76 -18.48 43.39
CA VAL A 228 -26.08 -17.98 43.77
C VAL A 228 -27.02 -19.18 43.75
N PRO A 229 -27.63 -19.60 44.87
CA PRO A 229 -28.60 -20.67 44.86
C PRO A 229 -29.86 -20.18 44.17
N ILE A 230 -30.21 -20.82 43.05
CA ILE A 230 -31.51 -20.66 42.40
C ILE A 230 -32.54 -21.30 43.36
N GLN A 231 -33.28 -20.47 44.09
CA GLN A 231 -34.49 -20.91 44.78
C GLN A 231 -35.63 -20.93 43.76
N HIS A 232 -36.12 -22.13 43.46
CA HIS A 232 -37.43 -22.32 42.84
C HIS A 232 -38.50 -22.07 43.89
N ASN A 233 -39.37 -21.08 43.62
CA ASN A 233 -40.74 -21.01 44.11
C ASN A 233 -41.64 -20.79 42.89
#